data_AF-A0AAW1HFV3-F1
#
_entry.id   AF-A0AAW1HFV3-F1
#
_cell.length_a   1.000
_cell.length_b   1.000
_cell.length_c   1.000
_cell.angle_alpha   90.00
_cell.angle_beta   90.00
_cell.angle_gamma   90.00
#
_symmetry.space_group_name_H-M   'P 1'
#
loop_
_entity.id
_entity.type
_entity.pdbx_description
1 polymer ?
#
loop_
_entity_poly.entity_id
_entity_poly.type
_entity_poly.pdbx_seq_one_letter_code
_entity_poly.pdbx_strand_id
1 'polypeptide(L)'
;MNNEKATAIFTVVSELIESDEDIEIIINISDSKTKRKRLAIDNYVNNVALMYNPDDFKSHFRLRRDTFEQLLETLGPFLRASNPMGIGRPTHTIEKQLLITLSMLSSQNVFRCIAEQYNVSKSTAWLYVHKICEILAKLSKNYIKWPTGIEVFKTMSEFQKRQGFTNVIGAVDGSHIPSI
;
A
#
# COMPACT_ATOMS: atom_id res chain seq x y z
N MET A 1 -18.03 24.94 6.23
CA MET A 1 -17.09 25.90 5.62
C MET A 1 -17.01 25.78 4.07
N ASN A 2 -18.08 25.32 3.39
CA ASN A 2 -18.09 25.11 1.93
C ASN A 2 -19.17 25.88 1.17
N ASN A 3 -20.19 26.44 1.85
CA ASN A 3 -21.28 27.12 1.15
C ASN A 3 -20.91 28.57 0.80
N GLU A 4 -20.30 29.33 1.71
CA GLU A 4 -19.96 30.74 1.46
C GLU A 4 -18.96 30.93 0.31
N LYS A 5 -17.97 30.03 0.19
CA LYS A 5 -17.02 30.07 -0.94
C LYS A 5 -17.69 29.72 -2.27
N ALA A 6 -18.64 28.78 -2.26
CA ALA A 6 -19.39 28.41 -3.46
C ALA A 6 -20.34 29.54 -3.88
N THR A 7 -21.01 30.18 -2.91
CA THR A 7 -21.87 31.35 -3.15
C THR A 7 -21.06 32.53 -3.69
N ALA A 8 -19.92 32.86 -3.10
CA ALA A 8 -19.07 33.96 -3.58
C ALA A 8 -18.55 33.73 -5.00
N ILE A 9 -18.15 32.50 -5.33
CA ILE A 9 -17.74 32.15 -6.70
C ILE A 9 -18.92 32.27 -7.67
N PHE A 10 -20.11 31.77 -7.29
CA PHE A 10 -21.30 31.85 -8.13
C PHE A 10 -21.72 33.30 -8.41
N THR A 11 -21.68 34.17 -7.39
CA THR A 11 -21.98 35.60 -7.54
C THR A 11 -21.00 36.28 -8.48
N VAL A 12 -19.70 36.10 -8.28
CA VAL A 12 -18.66 36.68 -9.17
C VAL A 12 -18.80 36.17 -10.60
N VAL A 13 -19.08 34.88 -10.77
CA VAL A 13 -19.32 34.27 -12.09
C VAL A 13 -20.56 34.87 -12.76
N SER A 14 -21.64 35.09 -12.01
CA SER A 14 -22.89 35.65 -12.54
C SER A 14 -22.75 37.13 -12.93
N GLU A 15 -21.88 37.88 -12.27
CA GLU A 15 -21.58 39.28 -12.60
C GLU A 15 -20.68 39.44 -13.83
N LEU A 16 -19.92 38.41 -14.19
CA LEU A 16 -18.95 38.44 -15.30
C LEU A 16 -19.50 37.84 -16.61
N ILE A 17 -20.70 37.27 -16.59
CA ILE A 17 -21.35 36.72 -17.79
C ILE A 17 -22.14 37.86 -18.44
N GLU A 18 -21.60 38.43 -19.51
CA GLU A 18 -22.28 39.45 -20.32
C GLU A 18 -22.88 38.85 -21.61
N SER A 19 -22.46 37.64 -21.99
CA SER A 19 -22.88 36.95 -23.20
C SER A 19 -22.81 35.41 -23.08
N ASP A 20 -23.48 34.70 -23.99
CA ASP A 20 -23.44 33.23 -24.06
C ASP A 20 -22.04 32.69 -24.42
N GLU A 21 -21.17 33.50 -25.04
CA GLU A 21 -19.76 33.14 -25.32
C GLU A 21 -18.92 33.06 -24.02
N ASP A 22 -19.26 33.87 -23.01
CA ASP A 22 -18.58 33.85 -21.70
C ASP A 22 -18.84 32.55 -20.94
N ILE A 23 -20.03 31.96 -21.12
CA ILE A 23 -20.40 30.67 -20.53
C ILE A 23 -19.53 29.55 -21.10
N GLU A 24 -19.27 29.57 -22.41
CA GLU A 24 -18.44 28.58 -23.08
C GLU A 24 -16.97 28.69 -22.65
N ILE A 25 -16.47 29.91 -22.45
CA ILE A 25 -15.13 30.17 -21.89
C ILE A 25 -15.02 29.66 -20.45
N ILE A 26 -16.03 29.86 -19.61
CA ILE A 26 -16.02 29.41 -18.20
C ILE A 26 -16.11 27.89 -18.10
N ILE A 27 -16.94 27.24 -18.92
CA ILE A 27 -16.98 25.77 -19.01
C ILE A 27 -15.59 25.26 -19.39
N ASN A 28 -14.99 25.84 -20.42
CA ASN A 28 -13.64 25.49 -20.86
C ASN A 28 -12.56 25.76 -19.80
N ILE A 29 -12.65 26.85 -19.02
CA ILE A 29 -11.73 27.14 -17.90
C ILE A 29 -11.95 26.13 -16.76
N SER A 30 -13.19 25.73 -16.48
CA SER A 30 -13.49 24.71 -15.47
C SER A 30 -12.97 23.33 -15.88
N ASP A 31 -13.07 23.00 -17.17
CA ASP A 31 -12.53 21.78 -17.80
C ASP A 31 -11.00 21.85 -18.01
N SER A 32 -10.42 23.06 -18.08
CA SER A 32 -8.97 23.28 -18.24
C SER A 32 -8.13 22.93 -17.00
N LYS A 33 -8.76 22.42 -15.92
CA LYS A 33 -8.07 21.49 -15.02
C LYS A 33 -7.84 20.16 -15.73
N THR A 34 -7.18 20.19 -16.89
CA THR A 34 -6.62 19.02 -17.54
C THR A 34 -5.60 18.46 -16.54
N LYS A 35 -6.04 17.53 -15.69
CA LYS A 35 -5.16 16.80 -14.78
C LYS A 35 -4.08 16.22 -15.68
N ARG A 36 -2.83 16.72 -15.53
CA ARG A 36 -1.69 16.20 -16.28
C ARG A 36 -1.77 14.68 -16.24
N LYS A 37 -1.89 14.05 -17.42
CA LYS A 37 -1.99 12.59 -17.52
C LYS A 37 -0.75 12.03 -16.86
N ARG A 38 -0.93 11.40 -15.71
CA ARG A 38 0.19 10.83 -14.98
C ARG A 38 0.72 9.64 -15.78
N LEU A 39 2.03 9.63 -16.02
CA LEU A 39 2.70 8.47 -16.58
C LEU A 39 2.59 7.32 -15.57
N ALA A 40 1.94 6.24 -15.97
CA ALA A 40 1.73 5.07 -15.14
C ALA A 40 1.72 3.83 -16.02
N ILE A 41 2.18 2.70 -15.48
CA ILE A 41 2.15 1.43 -16.20
C ILE A 41 0.72 0.93 -16.19
N ASP A 42 0.13 0.78 -17.37
CA ASP A 42 -1.22 0.26 -17.47
C ASP A 42 -1.26 -1.25 -17.26
N ASN A 43 -2.27 -1.70 -16.53
CA ASN A 43 -2.51 -3.12 -16.23
C ASN A 43 -1.30 -3.90 -15.68
N TYR A 44 -0.40 -3.25 -14.91
CA TYR A 44 0.82 -3.88 -14.36
C TYR A 44 0.57 -5.20 -13.61
N VAL A 45 -0.55 -5.31 -12.89
CA VAL A 45 -0.89 -6.52 -12.12
C VAL A 45 -0.98 -7.73 -13.04
N ASN A 46 -1.83 -7.67 -14.06
CA ASN A 46 -2.08 -8.80 -14.95
C ASN A 46 -0.95 -9.00 -15.96
N ASN A 47 -0.34 -7.92 -16.44
CA ASN A 47 0.66 -7.99 -17.51
C ASN A 47 2.07 -8.30 -16.99
N VAL A 48 2.35 -8.06 -15.70
CA VAL A 48 3.70 -8.20 -15.13
C VAL A 48 3.68 -8.95 -13.81
N ALA A 49 3.03 -8.41 -12.78
CA ALA A 49 3.14 -8.94 -11.42
C ALA A 49 2.70 -10.42 -11.32
N LEU A 50 1.58 -10.77 -11.96
CA LEU A 50 1.06 -12.13 -11.97
C LEU A 50 1.81 -13.03 -12.94
N MET A 51 2.53 -12.48 -13.92
CA MET A 51 3.27 -13.23 -14.94
C MET A 51 4.67 -13.65 -14.49
N TYR A 52 5.17 -13.13 -13.36
CA TYR A 52 6.44 -13.59 -12.81
C TYR A 52 6.44 -15.10 -12.55
N ASN A 53 7.52 -15.78 -12.94
CA ASN A 53 7.77 -17.14 -12.49
C ASN A 53 7.92 -17.16 -10.94
N PRO A 54 7.86 -18.34 -10.29
CA PRO A 54 7.89 -18.41 -8.83
C PRO A 54 9.10 -17.75 -8.17
N ASP A 55 10.30 -17.84 -8.78
CA ASP A 55 11.53 -17.29 -8.24
C ASP A 55 11.58 -15.77 -8.37
N ASP A 56 11.18 -15.23 -9.53
CA ASP A 56 11.06 -13.79 -9.75
C ASP A 56 10.00 -13.18 -8.84
N PHE A 57 8.86 -13.86 -8.67
CA PHE A 57 7.80 -13.42 -7.78
C PHE A 57 8.33 -13.34 -6.34
N LYS A 58 9.02 -14.39 -5.88
CA LYS A 58 9.63 -14.42 -4.54
C LYS A 58 10.71 -13.35 -4.38
N SER A 59 11.55 -13.13 -5.38
CA SER A 59 12.58 -12.10 -5.35
C SER A 59 11.96 -10.70 -5.26
N HIS A 60 10.97 -10.43 -6.10
CA HIS A 60 10.33 -9.12 -6.20
C HIS A 60 9.49 -8.77 -4.97
N PHE A 61 8.69 -9.71 -4.47
CA PHE A 61 7.75 -9.48 -3.37
C PHE A 61 8.24 -9.97 -2.00
N ARG A 62 9.41 -10.62 -1.94
CA ARG A 62 9.94 -11.34 -0.76
C ARG A 62 8.97 -12.36 -0.16
N LEU A 63 8.03 -12.84 -0.97
CA LEU A 63 6.97 -13.75 -0.59
C LEU A 63 6.75 -14.76 -1.72
N ARG A 64 6.62 -16.04 -1.38
CA ARG A 64 6.27 -17.06 -2.38
C ARG A 64 4.81 -16.89 -2.83
N ARG A 65 4.51 -17.34 -4.05
CA ARG A 65 3.17 -17.23 -4.65
C ARG A 65 2.09 -18.00 -3.87
N ASP A 66 2.40 -19.20 -3.42
CA ASP A 66 1.52 -20.01 -2.53
C ASP A 66 1.17 -19.26 -1.24
N THR A 67 2.16 -18.59 -0.64
CA THR A 67 1.98 -17.83 0.60
C THR A 67 1.19 -16.54 0.33
N PHE A 68 1.38 -15.91 -0.83
CA PHE A 68 0.58 -14.78 -1.27
C PHE A 68 -0.90 -15.15 -1.40
N GLU A 69 -1.21 -16.29 -2.04
CA GLU A 69 -2.58 -16.78 -2.21
C GLU A 69 -3.25 -17.07 -0.85
N GLN A 70 -2.55 -17.76 0.05
CA GLN A 70 -3.03 -17.98 1.43
C GLN A 70 -3.28 -16.66 2.17
N LEU A 71 -2.43 -15.66 1.93
CA LEU A 71 -2.59 -14.35 2.55
C LEU A 71 -3.82 -13.61 1.98
N LEU A 72 -4.13 -13.75 0.68
CA LEU A 72 -5.35 -13.19 0.10
C LEU A 72 -6.61 -13.78 0.76
N GLU A 73 -6.64 -15.09 0.97
CA GLU A 73 -7.74 -15.77 1.64
C GLU A 73 -7.89 -15.27 3.08
N THR A 74 -6.77 -15.15 3.80
CA THR A 74 -6.73 -14.66 5.18
C THR A 74 -7.18 -13.21 5.31
N LEU A 75 -6.75 -12.33 4.40
CA LEU A 75 -7.07 -10.90 4.43
C LEU A 75 -8.46 -10.57 3.89
N GLY A 76 -9.03 -11.43 3.04
CA GLY A 76 -10.28 -11.20 2.34
C GLY A 76 -11.45 -10.78 3.25
N PRO A 77 -11.73 -11.50 4.36
CA PRO A 77 -12.79 -11.13 5.30
C PRO A 77 -12.62 -9.73 5.90
N PHE A 78 -11.40 -9.38 6.32
CA PHE A 78 -11.10 -8.07 6.93
C PHE A 78 -11.25 -6.92 5.92
N LEU A 79 -10.82 -7.13 4.68
CA LEU A 79 -10.84 -6.08 3.65
C LEU A 79 -12.26 -5.83 3.13
N ARG A 80 -13.09 -6.87 3.03
CA ARG A 80 -14.52 -6.75 2.66
C ARG A 80 -15.33 -6.04 3.75
N ALA A 81 -15.04 -6.31 5.02
CA ALA A 81 -15.73 -5.67 6.14
C ALA A 81 -15.49 -4.14 6.25
N SER A 82 -14.45 -3.59 5.61
CA SER A 82 -14.17 -2.14 5.66
C SER A 82 -15.08 -1.27 4.77
N ASN A 83 -15.80 -1.85 3.80
CA ASN A 83 -16.79 -1.09 3.03
C ASN A 83 -18.03 -1.97 2.74
N PRO A 84 -18.80 -2.32 3.77
CA PRO A 84 -19.89 -3.29 3.65
C PRO A 84 -21.04 -2.77 2.78
N MET A 85 -21.21 -1.43 2.69
CA MET A 85 -22.26 -0.79 1.90
C MET A 85 -21.83 -0.48 0.46
N GLY A 86 -20.55 -0.65 0.10
CA GLY A 86 -20.05 -0.37 -1.25
C GLY A 86 -20.16 1.10 -1.67
N ILE A 87 -20.34 2.03 -0.73
CA ILE A 87 -20.55 3.45 -1.04
C ILE A 87 -19.22 4.08 -1.43
N GLY A 88 -19.23 4.89 -2.50
CA GLY A 88 -18.07 5.64 -2.99
C GLY A 88 -17.41 5.00 -4.22
N ARG A 89 -16.18 5.42 -4.52
CA ARG A 89 -15.44 4.91 -5.68
C ARG A 89 -15.13 3.41 -5.50
N PRO A 90 -15.32 2.56 -6.53
CA PRO A 90 -14.94 1.16 -6.46
C PRO A 90 -13.48 1.01 -6.02
N THR A 91 -13.26 0.20 -4.98
CA THR A 91 -11.93 -0.15 -4.52
C THR A 91 -11.29 -1.15 -5.48
N HIS A 92 -9.98 -1.06 -5.67
CA HIS A 92 -9.24 -2.07 -6.43
C HIS A 92 -9.38 -3.48 -5.81
N THR A 93 -9.10 -4.52 -6.61
CA THR A 93 -9.09 -5.91 -6.14
C THR A 93 -8.18 -6.08 -4.91
N ILE A 94 -8.54 -7.00 -4.02
CA ILE A 94 -7.73 -7.32 -2.83
C ILE A 94 -6.31 -7.72 -3.25
N GLU A 95 -6.19 -8.47 -4.36
CA GLU A 95 -4.93 -8.82 -4.99
C GLU A 95 -4.06 -7.60 -5.31
N LYS A 96 -4.61 -6.60 -6.01
CA LYS A 96 -3.89 -5.37 -6.33
C LYS A 96 -3.49 -4.60 -5.07
N GLN A 97 -4.38 -4.54 -4.07
CA GLN A 97 -4.06 -3.90 -2.79
C GLN A 97 -2.88 -4.59 -2.10
N LEU A 98 -2.88 -5.93 -2.06
CA LEU A 98 -1.82 -6.70 -1.42
C LEU A 98 -0.50 -6.60 -2.19
N LEU A 99 -0.51 -6.65 -3.53
CA LEU A 99 0.70 -6.48 -4.34
C LEU A 99 1.34 -5.10 -4.15
N ILE A 100 0.53 -4.04 -4.07
CA ILE A 100 1.00 -2.69 -3.74
C ILE A 100 1.69 -2.68 -2.38
N THR A 101 1.07 -3.28 -1.37
CA THR A 101 1.64 -3.34 -0.02
C THR A 101 2.94 -4.14 0.03
N LEU A 102 2.96 -5.33 -0.56
CA LEU A 102 4.16 -6.15 -0.61
C LEU A 102 5.28 -5.46 -1.37
N SER A 103 5.00 -4.74 -2.46
CA SER A 103 6.03 -3.96 -3.18
C SER A 103 6.64 -2.88 -2.30
N MET A 104 5.84 -2.21 -1.47
CA MET A 104 6.32 -1.19 -0.53
C MET A 104 7.15 -1.80 0.62
N LEU A 105 6.79 -3.00 1.10
CA LEU A 105 7.48 -3.68 2.20
C LEU A 105 8.75 -4.42 1.76
N SER A 106 8.75 -4.93 0.52
CA SER A 106 9.86 -5.69 -0.05
C SER A 106 10.92 -4.80 -0.68
N SER A 107 10.50 -3.71 -1.32
CA SER A 107 11.38 -2.79 -2.03
C SER A 107 11.54 -1.51 -1.23
N GLN A 108 12.73 -0.93 -1.19
CA GLN A 108 13.00 0.41 -0.61
C GLN A 108 12.45 1.55 -1.49
N ASN A 109 11.31 1.31 -2.16
CA ASN A 109 10.71 2.24 -3.10
C ASN A 109 9.91 3.32 -2.38
N VAL A 110 9.79 4.48 -3.02
CA VAL A 110 8.92 5.56 -2.56
C VAL A 110 7.51 5.42 -3.14
N PHE A 111 6.50 5.96 -2.43
CA PHE A 111 5.09 5.93 -2.86
C PHE A 111 4.87 6.50 -4.27
N ARG A 112 5.71 7.41 -4.75
CA ARG A 112 5.63 7.91 -6.13
C ARG A 112 5.81 6.78 -7.15
N CYS A 113 6.87 5.99 -7.00
CA CYS A 113 7.19 4.90 -7.92
C CYS A 113 6.10 3.82 -7.88
N ILE A 114 5.65 3.43 -6.68
CA ILE A 114 4.56 2.46 -6.51
C ILE A 114 3.26 2.99 -7.17
N ALA A 115 2.94 4.26 -6.97
CA ALA A 115 1.74 4.87 -7.51
C ALA A 115 1.75 4.86 -9.06
N GLU A 116 2.91 5.14 -9.68
CA GLU A 116 3.11 5.09 -11.13
C GLU A 116 3.07 3.65 -11.65
N GLN A 117 3.76 2.71 -11.00
CA GLN A 117 3.80 1.30 -11.36
C GLN A 117 2.42 0.64 -11.32
N TYR A 118 1.61 0.90 -10.30
CA TYR A 118 0.31 0.27 -10.13
C TYR A 118 -0.87 1.09 -10.69
N ASN A 119 -0.57 2.22 -11.33
CA ASN A 119 -1.57 3.17 -11.80
C ASN A 119 -2.64 3.54 -10.74
N VAL A 120 -2.20 3.87 -9.53
CA VAL A 120 -3.06 4.39 -8.42
C VAL A 120 -2.55 5.70 -7.87
N SER A 121 -3.34 6.58 -7.24
CA SER A 121 -2.78 7.79 -6.61
C SER A 121 -1.85 7.44 -5.44
N LYS A 122 -0.95 8.36 -5.07
CA LYS A 122 -0.08 8.19 -3.88
C LYS A 122 -0.90 7.97 -2.60
N SER A 123 -2.01 8.71 -2.45
CA SER A 123 -2.92 8.55 -1.31
C SER A 123 -3.57 7.18 -1.27
N THR A 124 -3.96 6.63 -2.42
CA THR A 124 -4.50 5.26 -2.51
C THR A 124 -3.44 4.21 -2.18
N ALA A 125 -2.21 4.36 -2.69
CA ALA A 125 -1.11 3.44 -2.34
C ALA A 125 -0.83 3.45 -0.83
N TRP A 126 -0.73 4.64 -0.22
CA TRP A 126 -0.56 4.79 1.22
C TRP A 126 -1.69 4.15 2.01
N LEU A 127 -2.94 4.38 1.60
CA LEU A 127 -4.11 3.80 2.24
C LEU A 127 -4.05 2.26 2.25
N TYR A 128 -3.67 1.65 1.12
CA TYR A 128 -3.57 0.18 1.02
C TYR A 128 -2.43 -0.38 1.88
N VAL A 129 -1.26 0.27 1.85
CA VAL A 129 -0.13 -0.10 2.70
C VAL A 129 -0.54 -0.04 4.17
N HIS A 130 -1.07 1.11 4.62
CA HIS A 130 -1.48 1.31 6.00
C HIS A 130 -2.50 0.27 6.45
N LYS A 131 -3.60 0.13 5.70
CA LYS A 131 -4.70 -0.78 6.03
C LYS A 131 -4.24 -2.23 6.13
N ILE A 132 -3.45 -2.70 5.18
CA ILE A 132 -2.97 -4.08 5.18
C ILE A 132 -1.95 -4.29 6.30
N CYS A 133 -1.02 -3.34 6.52
CA CYS A 133 -0.08 -3.42 7.63
C CYS A 133 -0.79 -3.47 8.99
N GLU A 134 -1.88 -2.73 9.20
CA GLU A 134 -2.68 -2.81 10.43
C GLU A 134 -3.31 -4.20 10.62
N ILE A 135 -3.84 -4.80 9.56
CA ILE A 135 -4.41 -6.15 9.62
C ILE A 135 -3.30 -7.17 9.91
N LEU A 136 -2.17 -7.07 9.21
CA LEU A 136 -1.01 -7.93 9.43
C LEU A 136 -0.47 -7.80 10.86
N ALA A 137 -0.39 -6.59 11.41
CA ALA A 137 0.02 -6.35 12.79
C ALA A 137 -0.94 -7.03 13.78
N LYS A 138 -2.25 -6.98 13.53
CA LYS A 138 -3.24 -7.71 14.36
C LYS A 138 -3.10 -9.22 14.26
N LEU A 139 -2.73 -9.75 13.09
CA LEU A 139 -2.52 -11.18 12.86
C LEU A 139 -1.15 -11.67 13.34
N SER A 140 -0.17 -10.77 13.47
CA SER A 140 1.24 -11.10 13.75
C SER A 140 1.42 -12.00 14.97
N LYS A 141 0.63 -11.79 16.03
CA LYS A 141 0.60 -12.60 17.26
C LYS A 141 0.28 -14.08 17.05
N ASN A 142 -0.32 -14.46 15.92
CA ASN A 142 -0.58 -15.86 15.59
C ASN A 142 0.65 -16.55 14.95
N TYR A 143 1.59 -15.78 14.41
CA TYR A 143 2.71 -16.27 13.61
C TYR A 143 4.08 -15.99 14.26
N ILE A 144 4.22 -14.85 14.94
CA ILE A 144 5.43 -14.44 15.65
C ILE A 144 5.33 -14.92 17.09
N LYS A 145 6.11 -15.95 17.43
CA LYS A 145 6.22 -16.47 18.79
C LYS A 145 7.56 -16.06 19.39
N TRP A 146 7.50 -15.41 20.55
CA TRP A 146 8.69 -15.16 21.36
C TRP A 146 8.96 -16.38 22.24
N PRO A 147 10.23 -16.79 22.41
CA PRO A 147 10.53 -17.90 23.31
C PRO A 147 10.16 -17.52 24.74
N THR A 148 9.65 -18.49 25.50
CA THR A 148 9.24 -18.30 26.89
C THR A 148 9.78 -19.40 27.80
N GLY A 149 9.95 -19.09 29.09
CA GLY A 149 10.43 -20.05 30.09
C GLY A 149 11.76 -20.69 29.70
N ILE A 150 11.77 -22.03 29.61
CA ILE A 150 12.97 -22.83 29.29
C ILE A 150 13.50 -22.53 27.88
N GLU A 151 12.64 -22.18 26.93
CA GLU A 151 13.03 -21.89 25.54
C GLU A 151 13.93 -20.66 25.44
N VAL A 152 13.80 -19.71 26.36
CA VAL A 152 14.65 -18.51 26.43
C VAL A 152 16.11 -18.91 26.66
N PHE A 153 16.35 -19.73 27.68
CA PHE A 153 17.71 -20.19 28.01
C PHE A 153 18.31 -21.06 26.91
N LYS A 154 17.47 -21.89 26.26
CA LYS A 154 17.90 -22.67 25.10
C LYS A 154 18.34 -21.76 23.96
N THR A 155 17.53 -20.76 23.61
CA THR A 155 17.82 -19.79 22.55
C THR A 155 19.11 -19.02 22.85
N MET A 156 19.26 -18.50 24.08
CA MET A 156 20.47 -17.80 24.52
C MET A 156 21.72 -18.68 24.41
N SER A 157 21.65 -19.93 24.87
CA SER A 157 22.79 -20.86 24.79
C SER A 157 23.17 -21.17 23.34
N GLU A 158 22.19 -21.33 22.44
CA GLU A 158 22.44 -21.57 21.03
C GLU A 158 23.10 -20.38 20.33
N PHE A 159 22.65 -19.15 20.60
CA PHE A 159 23.28 -17.94 20.07
C PHE A 159 24.70 -17.74 20.59
N GLN A 160 24.93 -17.94 21.89
CA GLN A 160 26.25 -17.85 22.49
C GLN A 160 27.22 -18.87 21.87
N LYS A 161 26.77 -20.13 21.69
CA LYS A 161 27.60 -21.20 21.10
C LYS A 161 27.92 -20.95 19.63
N ARG A 162 26.96 -20.44 18.85
CA ARG A 162 27.11 -20.28 17.40
C ARG A 162 27.81 -18.98 17.00
N GLN A 163 27.57 -17.88 17.73
CA GLN A 163 27.95 -16.53 17.32
C GLN A 163 28.65 -15.73 18.42
N GLY A 164 28.81 -16.27 19.63
CA GLY A 164 29.42 -15.57 20.77
C GLY A 164 28.50 -14.54 21.46
N PHE A 165 27.31 -14.26 20.92
CA PHE A 165 26.39 -13.31 21.51
C PHE A 165 25.64 -13.89 22.72
N THR A 166 25.87 -13.32 23.89
CA THR A 166 25.14 -13.64 25.12
C THR A 166 23.80 -12.91 25.19
N ASN A 167 22.83 -13.48 25.91
CA ASN A 167 21.53 -12.86 26.19
C ASN A 167 20.63 -12.61 24.96
N VAL A 168 20.87 -13.28 23.84
CA VAL A 168 20.02 -13.20 22.64
C VAL A 168 18.86 -14.19 22.75
N ILE A 169 17.63 -13.68 22.67
CA ILE A 169 16.39 -14.47 22.75
C ILE A 169 15.67 -14.59 21.40
N GLY A 170 16.32 -14.15 20.32
CA GLY A 170 15.77 -14.15 18.98
C GLY A 170 16.48 -13.14 18.08
N ALA A 171 16.30 -13.27 16.77
CA ALA A 171 16.83 -12.34 15.78
C ALA A 171 15.73 -11.97 14.79
N VAL A 172 15.63 -10.68 14.44
CA VAL A 172 14.66 -10.16 13.48
C VAL A 172 15.44 -9.45 12.38
N ASP A 173 15.78 -10.19 11.32
CA ASP A 173 16.59 -9.79 10.16
C ASP A 173 17.93 -9.08 10.48
N GLY A 174 18.88 -9.20 9.56
CA GLY A 174 20.25 -8.75 9.76
C GLY A 174 20.36 -7.23 9.64
N SER A 175 20.55 -6.53 10.76
CA SER A 175 21.33 -5.29 10.72
C SER A 175 22.81 -5.68 10.69
N HIS A 176 23.55 -5.19 9.69
CA HIS A 176 25.02 -5.28 9.71
C HIS A 176 25.52 -4.48 10.92
N ILE A 177 25.84 -5.18 12.02
CA ILE A 177 26.56 -4.60 13.15
C ILE A 177 28.05 -4.85 12.87
N PRO A 178 28.87 -3.80 12.64
CA PRO A 178 30.30 -3.97 12.55
C PRO A 178 30.82 -4.56 13.87
N SER A 179 31.56 -5.65 13.81
CA SER A 179 32.29 -6.16 14.98
C SER A 179 33.41 -5.18 15.34
N ILE A 180 33.44 -4.81 16.62
CA ILE A 180 34.47 -3.97 17.27
C ILE A 180 35.73 -4.79 17.52
#